data_AF-A0A2P5KAS0-F1
#
_entry.id   AF-A0A2P5KAS0-F1
#
_cell.length_a   1.000
_cell.length_b   1.000
_cell.length_c   1.000
_cell.angle_alpha   90.00
_cell.angle_beta   90.00
_cell.angle_gamma   90.00
#
_symmetry.space_group_name_H-M   'P 1'
#
loop_
_entity.id
_entity.type
_entity.pdbx_description
1 polymer ?
#
loop_
_entity_poly.entity_id
_entity_poly.type
_entity_poly.pdbx_seq_one_letter_code
_entity_poly.pdbx_strand_id
1 'polypeptide(L)'
;MNIETLWCKEVEITPIATGETLTWFTVRAGYIFIADRGFANCNGVNHVLDRGGDVVLCLELRNLPLMSETGEPFNQLAVSVP
;
A
#
# COMPACT_ATOMS: atom_id res chain seq x y z
N MET A 1 -13.67 -14.95 -8.16
CA MET A 1 -12.55 -15.51 -7.38
C MET A 1 -13.14 -16.50 -6.38
N ASN A 2 -12.73 -17.77 -6.40
CA ASN A 2 -13.14 -18.73 -5.37
C ASN A 2 -12.15 -18.63 -4.20
N ILE A 3 -12.63 -18.25 -3.01
CA ILE A 3 -11.76 -18.06 -1.84
C ILE A 3 -11.31 -19.38 -1.21
N GLU A 4 -12.06 -20.47 -1.40
CA GLU A 4 -11.75 -21.80 -0.86
C GLU A 4 -10.53 -22.43 -1.52
N THR A 5 -10.14 -21.94 -2.70
CA THR A 5 -8.95 -22.41 -3.41
C THR A 5 -7.67 -21.67 -3.01
N LEU A 6 -7.75 -20.72 -2.08
CA LEU A 6 -6.58 -19.99 -1.60
C LEU A 6 -5.75 -20.85 -0.66
N TRP A 7 -4.43 -20.65 -0.72
CA TRP A 7 -3.48 -21.24 0.19
C TRP A 7 -2.45 -20.17 0.58
N CYS A 8 -1.90 -20.30 1.79
CA CYS A 8 -0.89 -19.37 2.28
C CYS A 8 0.40 -19.55 1.47
N LYS A 9 0.86 -18.49 0.82
CA LYS A 9 2.08 -18.50 0.00
C LYS A 9 3.31 -18.09 0.80
N GLU A 10 3.20 -17.01 1.55
CA GLU A 10 4.26 -16.41 2.36
C GLU A 10 3.65 -15.95 3.69
N VAL A 11 4.41 -16.06 4.77
CA VAL A 11 4.05 -15.57 6.11
C VAL A 11 5.29 -14.98 6.75
N GLU A 12 5.16 -13.77 7.26
CA GLU A 12 6.22 -13.06 7.96
C GLU A 12 5.80 -12.87 9.41
N ILE A 13 6.65 -13.30 10.35
CA ILE A 13 6.43 -13.16 11.79
C ILE A 13 7.45 -12.17 12.30
N THR A 14 6.97 -11.03 12.82
CA THR A 14 7.88 -9.95 13.19
C THR A 14 7.80 -9.57 14.66
N PRO A 15 8.93 -9.10 15.24
CA PRO A 15 8.91 -8.59 16.60
C PRO A 15 8.05 -7.34 16.71
N ILE A 16 7.42 -7.15 17.88
CA ILE A 16 6.57 -5.98 18.19
C ILE A 16 7.29 -4.65 17.92
N ALA A 17 8.62 -4.61 18.07
CA ALA A 17 9.42 -3.40 17.91
C ALA A 17 9.59 -2.92 16.46
N THR A 18 9.41 -3.79 15.46
CA THR A 18 9.79 -3.50 14.06
C THR A 18 8.61 -3.15 13.17
N GLY A 19 7.38 -3.47 13.58
CA GLY A 19 6.16 -3.23 12.80
C GLY A 19 5.98 -4.22 11.64
N GLU A 20 5.10 -3.86 10.71
CA GLU A 20 4.78 -4.64 9.52
C GLU A 20 5.03 -3.81 8.25
N THR A 21 5.39 -4.45 7.15
CA THR A 21 5.70 -3.75 5.88
C THR A 21 5.52 -4.64 4.67
N LEU A 22 5.13 -4.04 3.53
CA LEU A 22 5.02 -4.74 2.25
C LEU A 22 6.38 -5.19 1.71
N THR A 23 7.48 -4.58 2.18
CA THR A 23 8.84 -4.85 1.70
C THR A 23 9.33 -6.27 1.98
N TRP A 24 8.70 -6.98 2.91
CA TRP A 24 9.09 -8.36 3.24
C TRP A 24 8.46 -9.41 2.33
N PHE A 25 7.42 -9.04 1.58
CA PHE A 25 6.74 -9.99 0.70
C PHE A 25 7.31 -9.95 -0.72
N THR A 26 7.31 -11.12 -1.35
CA THR A 26 7.73 -11.26 -2.75
C THR A 26 6.70 -10.66 -3.69
N VAL A 27 7.17 -9.74 -4.53
CA VAL A 27 6.33 -9.11 -5.57
C VAL A 27 6.68 -9.71 -6.93
N ARG A 28 5.65 -10.00 -7.72
CA ARG A 28 5.77 -10.39 -9.13
C ARG A 28 4.93 -9.46 -9.97
N ALA A 29 5.36 -9.23 -11.20
CA ALA A 29 4.60 -8.43 -12.15
C ALA A 29 3.16 -8.95 -12.29
N GLY A 30 2.19 -8.04 -12.21
CA GLY A 30 0.75 -8.36 -12.26
C GLY A 30 0.14 -8.87 -10.95
N TYR A 31 0.90 -8.93 -9.85
CA TYR A 31 0.31 -9.18 -8.53
C TYR A 31 -0.41 -7.94 -8.02
N ILE A 32 -1.53 -8.15 -7.31
CA ILE A 32 -2.26 -7.09 -6.61
C ILE A 32 -2.15 -7.34 -5.12
N PHE A 33 -1.54 -6.40 -4.40
CA PHE A 33 -1.44 -6.42 -2.95
C PHE A 33 -2.63 -5.68 -2.35
N ILE A 34 -3.39 -6.34 -1.48
CA ILE A 34 -4.50 -5.74 -0.73
C ILE A 34 -4.09 -5.69 0.73
N ALA A 35 -4.02 -4.48 1.31
CA ALA A 35 -3.59 -4.31 2.70
C ALA A 35 -4.27 -3.12 3.40
N ASP A 36 -4.20 -3.11 4.72
CA ASP A 36 -4.79 -2.05 5.55
C ASP A 36 -3.88 -0.82 5.68
N ARG A 37 -4.32 0.14 6.51
CA ARG A 37 -3.64 1.44 6.72
C ARG A 37 -2.23 1.33 7.31
N GLY A 38 -1.92 0.28 8.08
CA GLY A 38 -0.58 0.06 8.65
C GLY A 38 0.48 -0.16 7.57
N PHE A 39 0.06 -0.68 6.41
CA PHE A 39 0.92 -0.90 5.25
C PHE A 39 0.96 0.29 4.29
N ALA A 40 0.15 1.33 4.52
CA ALA A 40 0.04 2.50 3.64
C ALA A 40 1.18 3.50 3.86
N ASN A 41 2.40 3.11 3.46
CA ASN A 41 3.58 3.98 3.46
C ASN A 41 4.33 3.93 2.13
N CYS A 42 5.05 5.00 1.79
CA CYS A 42 5.73 5.13 0.50
C CYS A 42 6.72 3.99 0.23
N ASN A 43 7.47 3.54 1.25
CA ASN A 43 8.49 2.50 1.06
C ASN A 43 7.86 1.16 0.63
N GLY A 44 6.79 0.76 1.32
CA GLY A 44 6.04 -0.45 0.99
C GLY A 44 5.36 -0.36 -0.37
N VAL A 45 4.74 0.78 -0.69
CA VAL A 45 4.09 1.01 -1.99
C VAL A 45 5.12 0.95 -3.12
N ASN A 46 6.23 1.69 -3.02
CA ASN A 46 7.27 1.69 -4.03
C ASN A 46 7.87 0.30 -4.24
N HIS A 47 8.10 -0.46 -3.17
CA HIS A 47 8.57 -1.84 -3.28
C HIS A 47 7.69 -2.70 -4.20
N VAL A 48 6.37 -2.53 -4.12
CA VAL A 48 5.41 -3.25 -4.97
C VAL A 48 5.40 -2.70 -6.40
N LEU A 49 5.27 -1.39 -6.56
CA LEU A 49 5.19 -0.74 -7.88
C LEU A 49 6.47 -0.93 -8.71
N ASP A 50 7.64 -0.78 -8.10
CA ASP A 50 8.94 -0.93 -8.76
C ASP A 50 9.18 -2.37 -9.27
N ARG A 51 8.43 -3.33 -8.76
CA ARG A 51 8.47 -4.75 -9.17
C ARG A 51 7.33 -5.14 -10.10
N GLY A 52 6.55 -4.17 -10.57
CA GLY A 52 5.45 -4.34 -11.52
C GLY A 52 4.17 -4.92 -10.91
N GLY A 53 4.03 -4.91 -9.58
CA GLY A 53 2.77 -5.19 -8.92
C GLY A 53 1.94 -3.92 -8.75
N ASP A 54 0.69 -4.08 -8.35
CA ASP A 54 -0.24 -3.02 -8.00
C ASP A 54 -0.67 -3.13 -6.53
N VAL A 55 -1.17 -2.03 -5.96
CA VAL A 55 -1.64 -1.97 -4.58
C VAL A 55 -3.09 -1.48 -4.47
N VAL A 56 -3.84 -2.07 -3.55
CA VAL A 56 -5.15 -1.60 -3.09
C VAL A 56 -5.06 -1.45 -1.58
N LEU A 57 -5.00 -0.20 -1.12
CA LEU A 57 -4.72 0.11 0.29
C LEU A 57 -5.87 0.90 0.91
N CYS A 58 -6.16 0.61 2.17
CA CYS A 58 -6.91 1.55 3.01
C CYS A 58 -6.04 2.79 3.25
N LEU A 59 -6.33 3.88 2.55
CA LEU A 59 -5.48 5.07 2.54
C LEU A 59 -5.39 5.73 3.92
N GLU A 60 -4.16 6.00 4.38
CA GLU A 60 -3.86 6.90 5.50
C GLU A 60 -2.95 8.03 5.04
N LEU A 61 -3.53 9.22 4.88
CA LEU A 61 -2.85 10.39 4.30
C LEU A 61 -1.64 10.91 5.10
N ARG A 62 -1.47 10.47 6.35
CA ARG A 62 -0.29 10.85 7.16
C ARG A 62 0.99 10.18 6.65
N ASN A 63 0.89 8.94 6.21
CA ASN A 63 2.04 8.11 5.81
C ASN A 63 2.17 7.98 4.29
N LEU A 64 1.07 8.21 3.57
CA LEU A 64 1.03 8.24 2.10
C LEU A 64 0.25 9.49 1.65
N PRO A 65 0.86 10.69 1.77
CA PRO A 65 0.22 11.93 1.35
C PRO A 65 -0.02 11.92 -0.16
N LEU A 66 -1.23 12.31 -0.56
CA LEU A 66 -1.49 12.60 -1.97
C LEU A 66 -0.81 13.93 -2.31
N MET A 67 -0.11 13.94 -3.44
CA MET A 67 0.54 15.14 -3.97
C MET A 67 -0.06 15.46 -5.34
N SER A 68 -0.10 16.75 -5.69
CA SER A 68 -0.34 17.19 -7.05
C SER A 68 0.83 16.79 -7.96
N GLU A 69 0.64 16.93 -9.28
CA GLU A 69 1.71 16.74 -10.26
C GLU A 69 2.90 17.71 -10.06
N THR A 70 2.67 18.83 -9.36
CA THR A 70 3.70 19.82 -9.04
C THR A 70 4.40 19.56 -7.69
N GLY A 71 4.02 18.49 -6.98
CA GLY A 71 4.60 18.12 -5.68
C GLY A 71 3.98 18.81 -4.46
N GLU A 72 2.88 19.54 -4.64
CA GLU A 72 2.16 20.19 -3.53
C GLU A 72 1.17 19.21 -2.88
N PRO A 73 0.92 19.28 -1.57
CA PRO A 73 -0.10 18.45 -0.93
C PRO A 73 -1.47 18.58 -1.60
N PHE A 74 -2.05 17.45 -1.99
CA PHE A 74 -3.37 17.42 -2.60
C PHE A 74 -4.45 17.61 -1.55
N ASN A 75 -5.19 18.71 -1.62
CA ASN A 75 -6.32 18.96 -0.75
C ASN A 75 -7.55 18.16 -1.23
N GLN A 76 -7.85 17.06 -0.54
CA GLN A 76 -9.03 16.22 -0.83
C GLN A 76 -10.36 16.95 -0.61
N LEU A 77 -10.38 17.99 0.23
CA LEU A 77 -11.56 18.81 0.52
C LEU A 77 -11.42 20.14 -0.22
N ALA A 78 -11.51 20.10 -1.55
CA ALA A 78 -11.96 21.29 -2.26
C ALA A 78 -13.42 21.52 -1.82
N VAL A 79 -13.62 22.35 -0.79
CA VAL A 79 -14.92 22.96 -0.55
C VAL A 79 -15.24 23.71 -1.83
N SER A 80 -16.26 23.25 -2.56
CA SER A 80 -16.87 24.02 -3.63
C SER A 80 -17.36 25.33 -3.02
N VAL A 81 -16.59 26.41 -3.19
CA VAL A 81 -17.04 27.75 -2.87
C VAL A 81 -18.07 28.13 -3.96
N PRO A 82 -19.30 28.52 -3.59
CA PRO A 82 -20.31 28.96 -4.56
C PRO A 82 -19.90 30.22 -5.31
#